data_AF-A0A8B9FTE8-F1
#
_entry.id   AF-A0A8B9FTE8-F1
#
_cell.length_a   1.000
_cell.length_b   1.000
_cell.length_c   1.000
_cell.angle_alpha   90.00
_cell.angle_beta   90.00
_cell.angle_gamma   90.00
#
_symmetry.space_group_name_H-M   'P 1'
#
loop_
_entity.id
_entity.type
_entity.pdbx_description
1 polymer ?
#
loop_
_entity_poly.entity_id
_entity_poly.type
_entity_poly.pdbx_seq_one_letter_code
_entity_poly.pdbx_strand_id
1 'polypeptide(L)'
;MLQKQLRKQESQLQEMSNQFCSLREQKCEEMRVTIAEENCSLRQVITEQESKLAAQNKLISELQETVSQLQTEACTNRYPIRKQQQQQEAAQREVKTLQQRELQTRVALELVTSKFEKYRNKIIQATFSTAGIKPPQAETTDEEVLEAMQKIINERIEFHQMLKQKGVRVPPLYGTDTAASPTGKGRRRNSSRQQHTTPEK
;
A
#
# COMPACT_ATOMS: atom_id res chain seq x y z
N MET A 1 -39.28 9.77 120.84
CA MET A 1 -39.97 9.64 119.53
C MET A 1 -39.18 10.31 118.41
N LEU A 2 -38.86 11.61 118.50
CA LEU A 2 -38.14 12.35 117.43
C LEU A 2 -36.82 11.71 116.95
N GLN A 3 -35.94 11.28 117.86
CA GLN A 3 -34.62 10.74 117.49
C GLN A 3 -34.67 9.43 116.70
N LYS A 4 -35.73 8.62 116.88
CA LYS A 4 -35.94 7.40 116.08
C LYS A 4 -36.41 7.75 114.66
N GLN A 5 -37.22 8.80 114.53
CA GLN A 5 -37.75 9.27 113.25
C GLN A 5 -36.68 9.98 112.41
N LEU A 6 -35.81 10.78 113.04
CA LEU A 6 -34.63 11.37 112.39
C LEU A 6 -33.68 10.29 111.84
N ARG A 7 -33.34 9.28 112.65
CA ARG A 7 -32.50 8.15 112.18
C ARG A 7 -33.14 7.37 111.03
N LYS A 8 -34.48 7.19 111.05
CA LYS A 8 -35.20 6.55 109.94
C LYS A 8 -35.17 7.40 108.68
N GLN A 9 -35.35 8.73 108.79
CA GLN A 9 -35.26 9.65 107.66
C GLN A 9 -33.84 9.72 107.08
N GLU A 10 -32.82 9.76 107.94
CA GLU A 10 -31.41 9.71 107.54
C GLU A 10 -31.08 8.40 106.80
N SER A 11 -31.53 7.26 107.33
CA SER A 11 -31.39 5.96 106.66
C SER A 11 -32.10 5.93 105.29
N GLN A 12 -33.30 6.51 105.20
CA GLN A 12 -34.06 6.58 103.93
C GLN A 12 -33.39 7.51 102.92
N LEU A 13 -32.86 8.66 103.35
CA LEU A 13 -32.11 9.57 102.49
C LEU A 13 -30.82 8.93 101.98
N GLN A 14 -30.11 8.18 102.85
CA GLN A 14 -28.91 7.44 102.47
C GLN A 14 -29.24 6.34 101.44
N GLU A 15 -30.33 5.60 101.64
CA GLU A 15 -30.79 4.58 100.69
C GLU A 15 -31.18 5.19 99.34
N MET A 16 -31.95 6.28 99.33
CA MET A 16 -32.29 7.00 98.11
C MET A 16 -31.04 7.54 97.41
N SER A 17 -30.09 8.12 98.15
CA SER A 17 -28.83 8.61 97.58
C SER A 17 -28.05 7.49 96.90
N ASN A 18 -27.95 6.31 97.54
CA ASN A 18 -27.30 5.14 96.95
C ASN A 18 -28.02 4.68 95.68
N GLN A 19 -29.37 4.67 95.67
CA GLN A 19 -30.16 4.34 94.49
C GLN A 19 -29.98 5.36 93.35
N PHE A 20 -29.88 6.66 93.65
CA PHE A 20 -29.58 7.69 92.65
C PHE A 20 -28.16 7.53 92.08
N CYS A 21 -27.18 7.23 92.93
CA CYS A 21 -25.82 6.92 92.48
C CYS A 21 -25.80 5.70 91.55
N SER A 22 -26.42 4.58 91.95
CA SER A 22 -26.46 3.37 91.13
C SER A 22 -27.20 3.56 89.80
N LEU A 23 -28.32 4.29 89.79
CA LEU A 23 -29.06 4.59 88.55
C LEU A 23 -28.25 5.48 87.61
N ARG A 24 -27.53 6.47 88.14
CA ARG A 24 -26.64 7.32 87.33
C ARG A 24 -25.51 6.48 86.74
N GLU A 25 -24.86 5.65 87.54
CA GLU A 25 -23.77 4.78 87.10
C GLU A 25 -24.23 3.79 86.03
N GLN A 26 -25.38 3.14 86.23
CA GLN A 26 -25.98 2.26 85.24
C GLN A 26 -26.24 2.99 83.92
N LYS A 27 -26.88 4.17 83.95
CA LYS A 27 -27.16 4.94 82.73
C LYS A 27 -25.88 5.41 82.02
N CYS A 28 -24.87 5.80 82.79
CA CYS A 28 -23.57 6.16 82.24
C CYS A 28 -22.88 4.96 81.59
N GLU A 29 -22.96 3.77 82.19
CA GLU A 29 -22.38 2.55 81.65
C GLU A 29 -23.11 2.09 80.39
N GLU A 30 -24.44 2.08 80.38
CA GLU A 30 -25.25 1.77 79.20
C GLU A 30 -24.89 2.70 78.03
N MET A 31 -24.79 4.01 78.28
CA MET A 31 -24.38 4.97 77.25
C MET A 31 -22.92 4.76 76.78
N ARG A 32 -22.02 4.35 77.69
CA ARG A 32 -20.63 4.07 77.34
C ARG A 32 -20.52 2.83 76.46
N VAL A 33 -21.32 1.79 76.73
CA VAL A 33 -21.40 0.57 75.93
C VAL A 33 -21.94 0.89 74.53
N THR A 34 -23.07 1.60 74.41
CA THR A 34 -23.63 1.93 73.09
C THR A 34 -22.67 2.76 72.24
N ILE A 35 -22.02 3.77 72.83
CA ILE A 35 -21.01 4.58 72.12
C ILE A 35 -19.81 3.72 71.70
N ALA A 36 -19.38 2.75 72.53
CA ALA A 36 -18.27 1.86 72.20
C ALA A 36 -18.61 0.94 71.02
N GLU A 37 -19.82 0.37 71.00
CA GLU A 37 -20.31 -0.49 69.91
C GLU A 37 -20.45 0.28 68.59
N GLU A 38 -21.02 1.48 68.63
CA GLU A 38 -21.13 2.36 67.46
C GLU A 38 -19.74 2.74 66.92
N ASN A 39 -18.81 3.12 67.80
CA ASN A 39 -17.43 3.43 67.41
C ASN A 39 -16.71 2.22 66.78
N CYS A 40 -16.94 1.01 67.31
CA CYS A 40 -16.37 -0.21 66.74
C CYS A 40 -16.93 -0.46 65.33
N SER A 41 -18.24 -0.33 65.16
CA SER A 41 -18.92 -0.50 63.87
C SER A 41 -18.46 0.53 62.83
N LEU A 42 -18.33 1.80 63.22
CA LEU A 42 -17.82 2.86 62.35
C LEU A 42 -16.37 2.59 61.91
N ARG A 43 -15.51 2.14 62.83
CA ARG A 43 -14.13 1.77 62.50
C ARG A 43 -14.09 0.63 61.49
N GLN A 44 -14.93 -0.39 61.64
CA GLN A 44 -15.02 -1.48 60.68
C GLN A 44 -15.41 -0.97 59.28
N VAL A 45 -16.45 -0.13 59.19
CA VAL A 45 -16.89 0.45 57.91
C VAL A 45 -15.78 1.30 57.28
N ILE A 46 -15.08 2.12 58.07
CA ILE A 46 -13.94 2.92 57.59
C ILE A 46 -12.86 2.01 57.00
N THR A 47 -12.46 0.96 57.72
CA THR A 47 -11.43 0.03 57.21
C THR A 47 -11.86 -0.68 55.93
N GLU A 48 -13.14 -1.05 55.81
CA GLU A 48 -13.68 -1.67 54.60
C GLU A 48 -13.66 -0.69 53.42
N GLN A 49 -14.07 0.56 53.65
CA GLN A 49 -14.05 1.61 52.63
C GLN A 49 -12.63 1.96 52.19
N GLU A 50 -11.68 2.06 53.12
CA GLU A 50 -10.27 2.28 52.82
C GLU A 50 -9.69 1.14 51.97
N SER A 51 -10.05 -0.12 52.28
CA SER A 51 -9.61 -1.28 51.48
C SER A 51 -10.20 -1.26 50.06
N LYS A 52 -11.48 -0.90 49.90
CA LYS A 52 -12.13 -0.76 48.59
C LYS A 52 -11.51 0.38 47.78
N LEU A 53 -11.22 1.50 48.42
CA LEU A 53 -10.59 2.65 47.80
C LEU A 53 -9.17 2.33 47.34
N ALA A 54 -8.39 1.60 48.16
CA ALA A 54 -7.07 1.11 47.77
C ALA A 54 -7.13 0.16 46.56
N ALA A 55 -8.11 -0.77 46.54
CA ALA A 55 -8.32 -1.68 45.41
C ALA A 55 -8.69 -0.93 44.12
N GLN A 56 -9.57 0.07 44.20
CA GLN A 56 -9.93 0.92 43.07
C GLN A 56 -8.74 1.73 42.54
N ASN A 57 -7.94 2.33 43.43
CA ASN A 57 -6.75 3.08 43.04
C ASN A 57 -5.71 2.21 42.32
N LYS A 58 -5.56 0.95 42.77
CA LYS A 58 -4.71 -0.02 42.09
C LYS A 58 -5.20 -0.30 40.67
N LEU A 59 -6.50 -0.57 40.51
CA LEU A 59 -7.11 -0.80 39.19
C LEU A 59 -6.97 0.42 38.28
N ILE A 60 -7.18 1.63 38.79
CA ILE A 60 -6.99 2.88 38.04
C ILE A 60 -5.54 2.98 37.53
N SER A 61 -4.56 2.64 38.37
CA SER A 61 -3.14 2.69 38.00
C SER A 61 -2.81 1.66 36.89
N GLU A 62 -3.30 0.43 37.01
CA GLU A 62 -3.12 -0.63 36.00
C GLU A 62 -3.76 -0.24 34.66
N LEU A 63 -4.95 0.35 34.69
CA LEU A 63 -5.63 0.84 33.48
C LEU A 63 -4.88 2.00 32.84
N GLN A 64 -4.36 2.95 33.63
CA GLN A 64 -3.56 4.06 33.12
C GLN A 64 -2.26 3.58 32.46
N GLU A 65 -1.61 2.58 33.03
CA GLU A 65 -0.43 1.95 32.43
C GLU A 65 -0.79 1.30 31.09
N THR A 66 -1.87 0.51 31.06
CA THR A 66 -2.34 -0.17 29.84
C THR A 66 -2.69 0.84 28.74
N VAL A 67 -3.39 1.93 29.06
CA VAL A 67 -3.71 3.00 28.11
C VAL A 67 -2.44 3.64 27.56
N SER A 68 -1.44 3.89 28.41
CA SER A 68 -0.16 4.49 28.00
C SER A 68 0.63 3.56 27.07
N GLN A 69 0.64 2.25 27.36
CA GLN A 69 1.27 1.24 26.51
C GLN A 69 0.60 1.17 25.14
N LEU A 70 -0.74 1.07 25.09
CA LEU A 70 -1.51 1.02 23.84
C LEU A 70 -1.34 2.30 23.02
N GLN A 71 -1.31 3.47 23.66
CA GLN A 71 -1.09 4.73 22.98
C GLN A 71 0.31 4.80 22.36
N THR A 72 1.32 4.29 23.06
CA THR A 72 2.69 4.21 22.54
C THR A 72 2.76 3.29 21.34
N GLU A 73 2.17 2.09 21.43
CA GLU A 73 2.13 1.12 20.32
C GLU A 73 1.39 1.68 19.08
N ALA A 74 0.25 2.34 19.29
CA ALA A 74 -0.48 3.00 18.22
C ALA A 74 0.35 4.12 17.55
N CYS A 75 1.14 4.86 18.34
CA CYS A 75 2.01 5.91 17.82
C CYS A 75 3.20 5.33 17.05
N THR A 76 3.85 4.28 17.56
CA THR A 76 5.01 3.64 16.92
C THR A 76 4.62 2.99 15.59
N ASN A 77 3.41 2.44 15.49
CA ASN A 77 2.93 1.77 14.28
C ASN A 77 2.49 2.75 13.18
N ARG A 78 2.24 4.03 13.48
CA ARG A 78 1.79 5.02 12.47
C ARG A 78 2.80 5.27 11.35
N TYR A 79 4.08 5.39 11.69
CA TYR A 79 5.12 5.68 10.69
C TYR A 79 5.31 4.54 9.68
N PRO A 80 5.54 3.27 10.08
CA PRO A 80 5.71 2.18 9.13
C PRO A 80 4.48 1.97 8.25
N ILE A 81 3.26 2.10 8.79
CA ILE A 81 2.01 2.01 8.01
C ILE A 81 1.97 3.08 6.92
N ARG A 82 2.24 4.35 7.26
CA ARG A 82 2.27 5.44 6.27
C ARG A 82 3.35 5.22 5.21
N LYS A 83 4.53 4.78 5.62
CA LYS A 83 5.65 4.49 4.71
C LYS A 83 5.28 3.36 3.74
N GLN A 84 4.68 2.30 4.25
CA GLN A 84 4.20 1.18 3.43
C GLN A 84 3.11 1.61 2.45
N GLN A 85 2.17 2.44 2.88
CA GLN A 85 1.12 2.98 2.01
C GLN A 85 1.70 3.83 0.87
N GLN A 86 2.68 4.69 1.16
CA GLN A 86 3.37 5.49 0.14
C GLN A 86 4.11 4.61 -0.88
N GLN A 87 4.79 3.56 -0.41
CA GLN A 87 5.47 2.60 -1.29
C GLN A 87 4.49 1.84 -2.17
N GLN A 88 3.34 1.43 -1.63
CA GLN A 88 2.28 0.76 -2.38
C GLN A 88 1.71 1.67 -3.48
N GLU A 89 1.44 2.94 -3.16
CA GLU A 89 0.97 3.91 -4.16
C GLU A 89 2.00 4.16 -5.26
N ALA A 90 3.28 4.29 -4.91
CA ALA A 90 4.36 4.49 -5.88
C ALA A 90 4.47 3.29 -6.82
N ALA A 91 4.49 2.07 -6.27
CA ALA A 91 4.51 0.84 -7.06
C ALA A 91 3.27 0.73 -7.98
N GLN A 92 2.09 1.09 -7.48
CA GLN A 92 0.87 1.05 -8.29
C GLN A 92 0.90 2.07 -9.44
N ARG A 93 1.50 3.24 -9.24
CA ARG A 93 1.74 4.21 -10.31
C ARG A 93 2.69 3.66 -11.36
N GLU A 94 3.80 3.05 -10.94
CA GLU A 94 4.77 2.42 -11.85
C GLU A 94 4.15 1.30 -12.67
N VAL A 95 3.34 0.43 -12.06
CA VAL A 95 2.63 -0.65 -12.77
C VAL A 95 1.72 -0.09 -13.87
N LYS A 96 0.95 0.97 -13.58
CA LYS A 96 0.08 1.61 -14.60
C LYS A 96 0.89 2.19 -15.75
N THR A 97 2.01 2.83 -15.46
CA THR A 97 2.91 3.37 -16.49
C THR A 97 3.53 2.26 -17.34
N LEU A 98 3.96 1.15 -16.72
CA LEU A 98 4.50 0.00 -17.43
C LEU A 98 3.45 -0.65 -18.34
N GLN A 99 2.22 -0.83 -17.86
CA GLN A 99 1.11 -1.36 -18.65
C GLN A 99 0.80 -0.49 -19.88
N GLN A 100 0.79 0.83 -19.71
CA GLN A 100 0.59 1.75 -20.83
C GLN A 100 1.72 1.65 -21.87
N ARG A 101 2.98 1.57 -21.41
CA ARG A 101 4.14 1.42 -22.29
C ARG A 101 4.16 0.08 -23.01
N GLU A 102 3.77 -0.99 -22.31
CA GLU A 102 3.62 -2.32 -22.89
C GLU A 102 2.60 -2.31 -24.03
N LEU A 103 1.41 -1.74 -23.78
CA LEU A 103 0.36 -1.63 -24.79
C LEU A 103 0.83 -0.84 -26.01
N GLN A 104 1.48 0.31 -25.80
CA GLN A 104 2.04 1.11 -26.90
C GLN A 104 3.08 0.33 -27.71
N THR A 105 3.94 -0.43 -27.03
CA THR A 105 4.96 -1.24 -27.69
C THR A 105 4.33 -2.39 -28.48
N ARG A 106 3.28 -3.02 -27.95
CA ARG A 106 2.54 -4.09 -28.64
C ARG A 106 1.88 -3.58 -29.92
N VAL A 107 1.21 -2.43 -29.86
CA VAL A 107 0.62 -1.80 -31.06
C VAL A 107 1.69 -1.43 -32.09
N ALA A 108 2.82 -0.87 -31.66
CA ALA A 108 3.93 -0.57 -32.56
C ALA A 108 4.50 -1.83 -33.23
N LEU A 109 4.62 -2.92 -32.47
CA LEU A 109 5.05 -4.22 -32.99
C LEU A 109 4.07 -4.75 -34.04
N GLU A 110 2.77 -4.77 -33.76
CA GLU A 110 1.74 -5.21 -34.70
C GLU A 110 1.78 -4.41 -36.02
N LEU A 111 1.98 -3.10 -35.94
CA LEU A 111 2.11 -2.23 -37.11
C LEU A 111 3.36 -2.58 -37.96
N VAL A 112 4.50 -2.82 -37.31
CA VAL A 112 5.74 -3.20 -37.99
C VAL A 112 5.61 -4.58 -38.62
N THR A 113 5.06 -5.56 -37.89
CA THR A 113 4.79 -6.91 -38.40
C THR A 113 3.88 -6.87 -39.61
N SER A 114 2.75 -6.14 -39.55
CA SER A 114 1.84 -5.98 -40.69
C SER A 114 2.53 -5.37 -41.91
N LYS A 115 3.42 -4.41 -41.69
CA LYS A 115 4.20 -3.80 -42.78
C LYS A 115 5.21 -4.78 -43.37
N PHE A 116 5.87 -5.57 -42.53
CA PHE A 116 6.81 -6.61 -42.98
C PHE A 116 6.10 -7.67 -43.81
N GLU A 117 4.94 -8.16 -43.36
CA GLU A 117 4.11 -9.11 -44.12
C GLU A 117 3.70 -8.56 -45.49
N LYS A 118 3.36 -7.26 -45.57
CA LYS A 118 3.07 -6.62 -46.88
C LYS A 118 4.29 -6.63 -47.81
N TYR A 119 5.49 -6.41 -47.31
CA TYR A 119 6.70 -6.48 -48.12
C TYR A 119 7.02 -7.92 -48.53
N ARG A 120 6.92 -8.85 -47.58
CA ARG A 120 7.07 -10.28 -47.82
C ARG A 120 6.16 -10.76 -48.95
N ASN A 121 4.87 -10.42 -48.88
CA ASN A 121 3.89 -10.78 -49.92
C ASN A 121 4.25 -10.18 -51.28
N LYS A 122 4.75 -8.94 -51.34
CA LYS A 122 5.23 -8.34 -52.60
C LYS A 122 6.42 -9.09 -53.18
N ILE A 123 7.36 -9.52 -52.35
CA ILE A 123 8.54 -10.28 -52.78
C ILE A 123 8.10 -11.66 -53.30
N ILE A 124 7.23 -12.36 -52.57
CA ILE A 124 6.65 -13.65 -52.99
C ILE A 124 5.95 -13.47 -54.35
N GLN A 125 5.07 -12.47 -54.46
CA GLN A 125 4.33 -12.22 -55.70
C GLN A 125 5.26 -11.93 -56.88
N ALA A 126 6.27 -11.07 -56.70
CA ALA A 126 7.24 -10.75 -57.74
C ALA A 126 8.06 -11.98 -58.17
N THR A 127 8.45 -12.81 -57.21
CA THR A 127 9.23 -14.03 -57.46
C THR A 127 8.42 -15.04 -58.25
N PHE A 128 7.23 -15.41 -57.76
CA PHE A 128 6.43 -16.49 -58.34
C PHE A 128 5.53 -16.09 -59.51
N SER A 129 5.41 -14.79 -59.81
CA SER A 129 4.82 -14.32 -61.07
C SER A 129 5.83 -14.30 -62.23
N THR A 130 7.11 -14.60 -61.98
CA THR A 130 8.13 -14.67 -63.03
C THR A 130 7.91 -15.89 -63.93
N ALA A 131 7.87 -15.67 -65.25
CA ALA A 131 7.67 -16.72 -66.23
C ALA A 131 8.70 -17.86 -66.07
N GLY A 132 8.22 -19.11 -66.07
CA GLY A 132 9.06 -20.30 -65.87
C GLY A 132 9.18 -20.76 -64.42
N ILE A 133 8.75 -19.95 -63.44
CA ILE A 133 8.73 -20.33 -62.03
C ILE A 133 7.36 -20.92 -61.68
N LYS A 134 7.36 -22.06 -60.99
CA LYS A 134 6.13 -22.73 -60.55
C LYS A 134 5.54 -21.99 -59.35
N PRO A 135 4.24 -21.66 -59.35
CA PRO A 135 3.61 -21.03 -58.20
C PRO A 135 3.63 -21.97 -56.98
N PRO A 136 3.77 -21.41 -55.77
CA PRO A 136 3.82 -22.20 -54.55
C PRO A 136 2.45 -22.84 -54.29
N GLN A 137 2.47 -24.10 -53.83
CA GLN A 137 1.26 -24.91 -53.61
C GLN A 137 0.73 -24.79 -52.17
N ALA A 138 1.53 -24.24 -51.25
CA ALA A 138 1.23 -24.08 -49.84
C ALA A 138 1.92 -22.82 -49.27
N GLU A 139 1.79 -22.61 -47.97
CA GLU A 139 2.45 -21.52 -47.25
C GLU A 139 3.97 -21.60 -47.46
N THR A 140 4.51 -20.64 -48.19
CA THR A 140 5.91 -20.63 -48.65
C THR A 140 6.81 -20.11 -47.55
N THR A 141 7.95 -20.75 -47.32
CA THR A 141 8.96 -20.29 -46.37
C THR A 141 9.89 -19.24 -47.00
N ASP A 142 10.53 -18.41 -46.18
CA ASP A 142 11.45 -17.38 -46.70
C ASP A 142 12.64 -17.99 -47.46
N GLU A 143 13.09 -19.17 -47.04
CA GLU A 143 14.17 -19.89 -47.70
C GLU A 143 13.79 -20.34 -49.12
N GLU A 144 12.58 -20.89 -49.29
CA GLU A 144 12.06 -21.29 -50.61
C GLU A 144 11.92 -20.09 -51.56
N VAL A 145 11.52 -18.92 -51.03
CA VAL A 145 11.46 -17.68 -51.82
C VAL A 145 12.85 -17.27 -52.27
N LEU A 146 13.84 -17.31 -51.37
CA LEU A 146 15.22 -16.96 -51.68
C LEU A 146 15.84 -17.92 -52.69
N GLU A 147 15.59 -19.23 -52.57
CA GLU A 147 16.05 -20.22 -53.54
C GLU A 147 15.45 -19.97 -54.93
N ALA A 148 14.14 -19.69 -55.00
CA ALA A 148 13.47 -19.35 -56.25
C ALA A 148 14.03 -18.04 -56.86
N MET A 149 14.29 -17.01 -56.05
CA MET A 149 14.93 -15.77 -56.49
C MET A 149 16.32 -16.03 -57.05
N GLN A 150 17.14 -16.84 -56.37
CA GLN A 150 18.49 -17.19 -56.81
C GLN A 150 18.46 -17.97 -58.13
N LYS A 151 17.50 -18.88 -58.28
CA LYS A 151 17.28 -19.59 -59.54
C LYS A 151 16.97 -18.64 -60.69
N ILE A 152 16.04 -17.69 -60.49
CA ILE A 152 15.71 -16.66 -61.50
C ILE A 152 16.97 -15.86 -61.89
N ILE A 153 17.78 -15.47 -60.91
CA ILE A 153 19.02 -14.71 -61.14
C ILE A 153 19.99 -15.53 -61.99
N ASN A 154 20.23 -16.79 -61.62
CA ASN A 154 21.14 -17.68 -62.34
C ASN A 154 20.68 -17.91 -63.80
N GLU A 155 19.41 -18.23 -64.00
CA GLU A 155 18.82 -18.45 -65.34
C GLU A 155 18.95 -17.19 -66.23
N ARG A 156 18.72 -16.00 -65.66
CA ARG A 156 18.90 -14.73 -66.39
C ARG A 156 20.36 -14.47 -66.77
N ILE A 157 21.30 -14.79 -65.88
CA ILE A 157 22.74 -14.66 -66.16
C ILE A 157 23.16 -15.62 -67.27
N GLU A 158 22.74 -16.88 -67.21
CA GLU A 158 23.02 -17.89 -68.23
C GLU A 158 22.44 -17.50 -69.59
N PHE A 159 21.16 -17.09 -69.62
CA PHE A 159 20.51 -16.66 -70.86
C PHE A 159 21.19 -15.43 -71.48
N HIS A 160 21.61 -14.48 -70.65
CA HIS A 160 22.36 -13.32 -71.11
C HIS A 160 23.71 -13.70 -71.75
N GLN A 161 24.45 -14.63 -71.12
CA GLN A 161 25.70 -15.14 -71.69
C GLN A 161 25.46 -15.85 -73.02
N MET A 162 24.39 -16.64 -73.13
CA MET A 162 24.01 -17.31 -74.37
C MET A 162 23.74 -16.32 -75.51
N LEU A 163 22.99 -15.24 -75.25
CA LEU A 163 22.76 -14.17 -76.24
C LEU A 163 24.07 -13.52 -76.70
N LYS A 164 24.98 -13.24 -75.75
CA LYS A 164 26.31 -12.68 -76.05
C LYS A 164 27.13 -13.62 -76.94
N GLN A 165 27.12 -14.92 -76.66
CA GLN A 165 27.82 -15.93 -77.49
C GLN A 165 27.23 -16.04 -78.90
N LYS A 166 25.92 -15.83 -79.05
CA LYS A 166 25.23 -15.81 -80.35
C LYS A 166 25.42 -14.49 -81.11
N GLY A 167 26.26 -13.57 -80.61
CA GLY A 167 26.56 -12.29 -81.25
C GLY A 167 25.44 -11.24 -81.09
N VAL A 168 24.43 -11.50 -80.26
CA VAL A 168 23.38 -10.52 -79.96
C VAL A 168 23.97 -9.45 -79.03
N ARG A 169 23.88 -8.18 -79.43
CA ARG A 169 24.31 -7.06 -78.60
C ARG A 169 23.38 -6.93 -77.40
N VAL A 170 23.88 -7.27 -76.21
CA VAL A 170 23.13 -7.22 -74.95
C VAL A 170 23.67 -6.12 -74.01
N PRO A 171 22.80 -5.37 -73.31
CA PRO A 171 23.22 -4.36 -72.33
C PRO A 171 24.01 -4.96 -71.15
N PRO A 172 24.94 -4.24 -70.49
CA PRO A 172 25.67 -4.76 -69.34
C PRO A 172 24.73 -5.29 -68.24
N LEU A 173 24.98 -6.52 -67.75
CA LEU A 173 24.15 -7.18 -66.73
C LEU A 173 24.14 -6.47 -65.38
N TYR A 174 25.27 -5.90 -65.00
CA TYR A 174 25.41 -5.16 -63.76
C TYR A 174 25.41 -3.68 -64.12
N GLY A 175 24.39 -2.96 -63.66
CA GLY A 175 24.35 -1.52 -63.78
C GLY A 175 25.48 -0.89 -62.96
N THR A 176 26.25 0.00 -63.56
CA THR A 176 26.96 1.03 -62.81
C THR A 176 25.92 1.97 -62.20
N ASP A 177 25.45 1.66 -60.99
CA ASP A 177 24.62 2.58 -60.23
C ASP A 177 25.49 3.71 -59.68
N THR A 178 25.45 4.83 -60.40
CA THR A 178 25.78 6.14 -59.85
C THR A 178 24.70 6.47 -58.82
N ALA A 179 25.12 6.72 -57.58
CA ALA A 179 24.24 7.14 -56.49
C ALA A 179 23.38 8.35 -56.89
N ALA A 180 22.11 8.11 -57.21
CA ALA A 180 21.11 9.15 -57.30
C ALA A 180 20.52 9.38 -55.89
N SER A 181 21.16 10.29 -55.14
CA SER A 181 20.56 10.90 -53.96
C SER A 181 19.36 11.76 -54.38
N PRO A 182 18.15 11.57 -53.84
CA PRO A 182 17.07 12.51 -54.05
C PRO A 182 17.32 13.74 -53.17
N THR A 183 17.58 14.86 -53.83
CA THR A 183 17.49 16.20 -53.26
C THR A 183 16.11 16.43 -52.64
N GLY A 184 16.04 16.53 -51.32
CA GLY A 184 14.87 17.01 -50.58
C GLY A 184 15.16 18.35 -49.92
N LYS A 185 14.84 19.46 -50.59
CA LYS A 185 14.81 20.80 -49.99
C LYS A 185 13.72 20.84 -48.91
N GLY A 186 14.12 20.70 -47.65
CA GLY A 186 13.27 20.93 -46.47
C GLY A 186 13.70 22.18 -45.71
N ARG A 187 13.36 23.36 -46.21
CA ARG A 187 13.51 24.63 -45.49
C ARG A 187 12.46 24.70 -44.38
N ARG A 188 12.84 24.56 -43.11
CA ARG A 188 12.05 25.11 -41.98
C ARG A 188 12.92 25.42 -40.74
N ARG A 189 13.30 26.70 -40.68
CA ARG A 189 13.29 27.65 -39.56
C ARG A 189 13.67 27.18 -38.14
N ASN A 190 14.77 27.78 -37.70
CA ASN A 190 15.34 27.98 -36.37
C ASN A 190 14.43 27.84 -35.13
N SER A 191 15.05 27.15 -34.17
CA SER A 191 14.88 27.21 -32.71
C SER A 191 14.94 28.65 -32.17
N SER A 192 13.97 28.98 -31.32
CA SER A 192 14.05 30.12 -30.39
C SER A 192 13.48 29.75 -29.03
N ARG A 193 14.39 29.31 -28.16
CA ARG A 193 14.57 29.65 -26.74
C ARG A 193 13.64 30.74 -26.17
N GLN A 194 12.84 30.40 -25.16
CA GLN A 194 12.47 31.24 -23.99
C GLN A 194 12.21 30.25 -22.82
N GLN A 195 13.15 30.04 -21.89
CA GLN A 195 13.41 30.82 -20.66
C GLN A 195 12.18 31.05 -19.77
N HIS A 196 12.17 30.28 -18.67
CA HIS A 196 11.81 30.63 -17.29
C HIS A 196 11.11 31.97 -17.03
N THR A 197 9.97 31.90 -16.35
CA THR A 197 9.64 32.76 -15.20
C THR A 197 8.72 32.02 -14.23
N THR A 198 9.23 31.65 -13.07
CA THR A 198 8.48 31.43 -11.83
C THR A 198 8.38 32.76 -11.08
N PRO A 199 7.24 33.11 -10.46
CA PRO A 199 7.22 34.05 -9.35
C PRO A 199 6.99 33.31 -8.04
N GLU A 200 7.89 33.53 -7.08
CA GLU A 200 7.68 33.30 -5.66
C GLU A 200 6.50 34.14 -5.15
N LYS A 201 5.66 33.52 -4.32
CA LYS A 201 5.16 34.07 -3.05
C LYS A 201 4.82 32.92 -2.11
#